data_AF-A0A9E5DMI3-F1
#
_entry.id   AF-A0A9E5DMI3-F1
#
_cell.length_a   1.000
_cell.length_b   1.000
_cell.length_c   1.000
_cell.angle_alpha   90.00
_cell.angle_beta   90.00
_cell.angle_gamma   90.00
#
_symmetry.space_group_name_H-M   'P 1'
#
loop_
_entity.id
_entity.type
_entity.pdbx_description
1 polymer ?
#
loop_
_entity_poly.entity_id
_entity_poly.type
_entity_poly.pdbx_seq_one_letter_code
_entity_poly.pdbx_strand_id
1 'polypeptide(L)'
;MEYYENEEFWFVLFKLRLLATKDKRLKPKKAHEFQRSFENIRRIKEDACKFQDNDKYLEIILMADEMEETLKAELKQKNYKIDDFK
;
A
#
# COMPACT_ATOMS: atom_id res chain seq x y z
N MET A 1 -4.59 -20.40 -7.34
CA MET A 1 -3.95 -19.73 -6.18
C MET A 1 -4.86 -20.00 -5.00
N GLU A 2 -4.52 -20.99 -4.20
CA GLU A 2 -5.20 -21.33 -2.94
C GLU A 2 -4.86 -20.25 -1.91
N TYR A 3 -5.46 -19.07 -2.08
CA TYR A 3 -5.69 -18.21 -0.93
C TYR A 3 -6.82 -18.88 -0.11
N TYR A 4 -6.95 -18.54 1.17
CA TYR A 4 -8.09 -18.91 2.06
C TYR A 4 -8.04 -20.18 2.91
N GLU A 5 -6.87 -20.67 3.34
CA GLU A 5 -6.84 -21.46 4.59
C GLU A 5 -6.59 -20.60 5.83
N ASN A 6 -6.11 -19.36 5.68
CA ASN A 6 -5.82 -18.48 6.82
C ASN A 6 -5.96 -16.99 6.46
N GLU A 7 -7.19 -16.46 6.54
CA GLU A 7 -7.47 -15.03 6.35
C GLU A 7 -6.69 -14.15 7.33
N GLU A 8 -6.50 -14.63 8.56
CA GLU A 8 -5.74 -13.92 9.61
C GLU A 8 -4.28 -13.69 9.21
N PHE A 9 -3.65 -14.70 8.59
CA PHE A 9 -2.30 -14.57 8.06
C PHE A 9 -2.20 -13.45 7.02
N TRP A 10 -3.13 -13.40 6.07
CA TRP A 10 -3.14 -12.40 5.02
C TRP A 10 -3.43 -11.01 5.55
N PHE A 11 -4.36 -10.89 6.50
CA PHE A 11 -4.66 -9.65 7.19
C PHE A 11 -3.41 -9.07 7.87
N VAL A 12 -2.69 -9.89 8.66
CA VAL A 12 -1.45 -9.48 9.31
C VAL A 12 -0.38 -9.10 8.28
N LEU A 13 -0.24 -9.87 7.19
CA LEU A 13 0.75 -9.60 6.15
C LEU A 13 0.49 -8.25 5.45
N PHE A 14 -0.78 -7.96 5.11
CA PHE A 14 -1.14 -6.69 4.50
C PHE A 14 -0.90 -5.51 5.43
N LYS A 15 -1.26 -5.63 6.71
CA LYS A 15 -0.94 -4.60 7.72
C LYS A 15 0.56 -4.35 7.82
N LEU A 16 1.38 -5.40 7.89
CA LEU A 16 2.83 -5.27 7.94
C LEU A 16 3.39 -4.57 6.69
N ARG A 17 2.90 -4.92 5.50
CA ARG A 17 3.32 -4.28 4.25
C ARG A 17 2.96 -2.79 4.20
N LEU A 18 1.76 -2.43 4.67
CA LEU A 18 1.34 -1.03 4.73
C LEU A 18 2.15 -0.25 5.78
N LEU A 19 2.35 -0.83 6.96
CA LEU A 19 3.11 -0.21 8.05
C LEU A 19 4.61 -0.07 7.75
N ALA A 20 5.18 -0.94 6.92
CA ALA A 20 6.59 -0.87 6.53
C ALA A 20 7.00 0.50 5.97
N THR A 21 6.05 1.26 5.41
CA THR A 21 6.32 2.59 4.84
C THR A 21 6.43 3.70 5.87
N LYS A 22 6.04 3.44 7.12
CA LYS A 22 6.35 4.32 8.25
C LYS A 22 7.83 4.26 8.61
N ASP A 23 8.56 3.19 8.24
CA ASP A 23 10.00 3.11 8.41
C ASP A 23 10.72 3.99 7.37
N LYS A 24 11.42 5.03 7.84
CA LYS A 24 12.19 5.97 7.00
C LYS A 24 13.22 5.28 6.09
N ARG A 25 13.72 4.09 6.47
CA ARG A 25 14.69 3.31 5.69
C ARG A 25 14.07 2.70 4.44
N LEU A 26 12.79 2.37 4.51
CA LEU A 26 12.03 1.68 3.46
C LEU A 26 11.22 2.65 2.60
N LYS A 27 11.20 3.95 2.95
CA LYS A 27 10.49 4.97 2.17
C LYS A 27 11.08 5.12 0.77
N PRO A 28 10.22 5.32 -0.25
CA PRO A 28 10.68 5.58 -1.60
C PRO A 28 11.47 6.90 -1.68
N LYS A 29 12.64 6.81 -2.31
CA LYS A 29 13.57 7.93 -2.54
C LYS A 29 13.59 8.36 -3.99
N LYS A 30 13.18 7.51 -4.92
CA LYS A 30 13.17 7.78 -6.38
C LYS A 30 11.78 7.62 -6.97
N ALA A 31 11.54 8.30 -8.09
CA ALA A 31 10.27 8.33 -8.81
C ALA A 31 9.67 6.92 -9.07
N HIS A 32 10.45 5.98 -9.63
CA HIS A 32 10.00 4.60 -9.88
C HIS A 32 9.65 3.82 -8.61
N GLU A 33 10.25 4.15 -7.46
CA GLU A 33 9.95 3.52 -6.18
C GLU A 33 8.60 3.99 -5.63
N PHE A 34 8.22 5.26 -5.90
CA PHE A 34 6.88 5.75 -5.62
C PHE A 34 5.84 5.02 -6.47
N GLN A 35 6.07 4.89 -7.78
CA GLN A 35 5.18 4.15 -8.68
C GLN A 35 4.96 2.72 -8.20
N ARG A 36 6.04 2.01 -7.84
CA ARG A 36 5.96 0.65 -7.28
C ARG A 36 5.17 0.60 -5.97
N SER A 37 5.31 1.61 -5.13
CA SER A 37 4.57 1.70 -3.86
C SER A 37 3.08 1.90 -4.09
N PHE A 38 2.68 2.76 -5.03
CA PHE A 38 1.28 2.94 -5.43
C PHE A 38 0.68 1.66 -6.04
N GLU A 39 1.43 0.98 -6.90
CA GLU A 39 0.97 -0.30 -7.47
C GLU A 39 0.78 -1.37 -6.39
N ASN A 40 1.69 -1.44 -5.41
CA ASN A 40 1.57 -2.35 -4.28
C ASN A 40 0.34 -2.03 -3.42
N ILE A 41 0.08 -0.75 -3.11
CA ILE A 41 -1.14 -0.32 -2.41
C ILE A 41 -2.39 -0.77 -3.18
N ARG A 42 -2.43 -0.51 -4.49
CA ARG A 42 -3.56 -0.88 -5.35
C ARG A 42 -3.85 -2.38 -5.28
N ARG A 43 -2.80 -3.21 -5.38
CA ARG A 43 -2.92 -4.68 -5.27
C ARG A 43 -3.43 -5.10 -3.88
N ILE A 44 -2.92 -4.50 -2.82
CA ILE A 44 -3.40 -4.78 -1.45
C ILE A 44 -4.90 -4.48 -1.32
N LYS A 45 -5.37 -3.36 -1.87
CA LYS A 45 -6.80 -3.02 -1.88
C LYS A 45 -7.63 -4.06 -2.65
N GLU A 46 -7.18 -4.43 -3.86
CA GLU A 46 -7.83 -5.45 -4.69
C GLU A 46 -7.91 -6.82 -4.00
N ASP A 47 -6.86 -7.21 -3.28
CA ASP A 47 -6.82 -8.47 -2.55
C ASP A 47 -7.63 -8.42 -1.25
N ALA A 48 -7.65 -7.28 -0.55
CA ALA A 48 -8.44 -7.09 0.67
C ALA A 48 -9.95 -7.22 0.42
N CYS A 49 -10.44 -6.82 -0.77
CA CYS A 49 -11.83 -7.00 -1.18
C CYS A 49 -12.30 -8.47 -1.16
N LYS A 50 -11.38 -9.43 -1.03
CA LYS A 50 -11.67 -10.86 -1.02
C LYS A 50 -11.79 -11.43 0.41
N PHE A 51 -11.53 -10.64 1.45
CA PHE A 51 -11.81 -11.05 2.83
C PHE A 51 -13.31 -11.22 3.06
N GLN A 52 -13.67 -12.24 3.82
CA GLN A 52 -15.07 -12.48 4.21
C GLN A 52 -15.47 -11.59 5.39
N ASP A 53 -14.51 -11.28 6.26
CA ASP A 53 -14.67 -10.36 7.36
C ASP A 53 -14.61 -8.90 6.86
N ASN A 54 -15.77 -8.23 6.90
CA ASN A 54 -15.92 -6.84 6.47
C ASN A 54 -15.08 -5.87 7.30
N ASP A 55 -14.86 -6.15 8.59
CA ASP A 55 -14.08 -5.26 9.46
C ASP A 55 -12.60 -5.32 9.07
N LYS A 56 -12.08 -6.52 8.80
CA LYS A 56 -10.71 -6.69 8.29
C LYS A 56 -10.53 -6.04 6.93
N TYR A 57 -11.49 -6.20 6.03
CA TYR A 57 -11.48 -5.52 4.74
C TYR A 57 -11.39 -3.99 4.93
N LEU A 58 -12.30 -3.41 5.71
CA LEU A 58 -12.36 -1.96 5.94
C LEU A 58 -11.08 -1.44 6.57
N GLU A 59 -10.52 -2.15 7.55
CA GLU A 59 -9.27 -1.76 8.20
C GLU A 59 -8.11 -1.69 7.19
N ILE A 60 -7.97 -2.70 6.33
CA ILE A 60 -6.92 -2.69 5.29
C ILE A 60 -7.13 -1.54 4.31
N ILE A 61 -8.37 -1.28 3.87
CA ILE A 61 -8.67 -0.18 2.94
C ILE A 61 -8.31 1.18 3.55
N LEU A 62 -8.72 1.44 4.79
CA LEU A 62 -8.39 2.69 5.49
C LEU A 62 -6.88 2.89 5.63
N MET A 63 -6.15 1.85 6.07
CA MET A 63 -4.69 1.92 6.17
C MET A 63 -4.03 2.15 4.80
N ALA A 64 -4.57 1.54 3.75
CA ALA A 64 -4.07 1.68 2.39
C ALA A 64 -4.32 3.10 1.84
N ASP A 65 -5.49 3.68 2.10
CA ASP A 65 -5.82 5.06 1.74
C ASP A 65 -4.93 6.08 2.47
N GLU A 66 -4.74 5.93 3.78
CA GLU A 66 -3.84 6.78 4.56
C GLU A 66 -2.40 6.76 4.01
N MET A 67 -1.93 5.57 3.65
CA MET A 67 -0.60 5.40 3.09
C MET A 67 -0.48 6.01 1.70
N GLU A 68 -1.51 5.85 0.86
CA GLU A 68 -1.56 6.45 -0.47
C GLU A 68 -1.49 7.98 -0.40
N GLU A 69 -2.26 8.60 0.48
CA GLU A 69 -2.25 10.05 0.69
C GLU A 69 -0.90 10.54 1.24
N THR A 70 -0.30 9.79 2.15
CA THR A 70 1.05 10.08 2.65
C THR A 70 2.08 10.08 1.53
N LEU A 71 2.05 9.06 0.65
CA LEU A 71 2.96 8.98 -0.49
C LEU A 71 2.72 10.08 -1.52
N LYS A 72 1.46 10.45 -1.78
CA LYS A 72 1.12 11.58 -2.66
C LYS A 72 1.67 12.90 -2.10
N ALA A 73 1.55 13.12 -0.79
CA ALA A 73 2.11 14.29 -0.13
C ALA A 73 3.64 14.33 -0.24
N GLU A 74 4.32 13.20 -0.01
CA GLU A 74 5.77 13.10 -0.16
C GLU A 74 6.25 13.33 -1.60
N LEU A 75 5.54 12.79 -2.59
CA LEU A 75 5.84 12.98 -4.01
C LEU A 75 5.76 14.47 -4.39
N LYS A 76 4.72 15.18 -3.91
CA LYS A 76 4.56 16.63 -4.09
C LYS A 76 5.70 17.41 -3.44
N GLN A 77 6.09 17.07 -2.21
CA GLN A 77 7.19 17.74 -1.50
C GLN A 77 8.53 17.60 -2.22
N LYS A 78 8.78 16.45 -2.86
CA LYS A 78 10.05 16.18 -3.55
C LYS A 78 10.13 16.77 -4.97
N ASN A 79 9.11 17.50 -5.44
CA ASN A 79 9.09 18.14 -6.76
C ASN A 79 9.36 17.18 -7.94
N TYR A 80 9.04 15.88 -7.81
CA TYR A 80 9.09 14.98 -8.95
C TYR A 80 7.98 15.38 -9.93
N LYS A 81 8.36 15.85 -11.13
CA LYS A 81 7.41 16.06 -12.22
C LYS A 81 7.05 14.70 -12.80
N ILE A 82 5.75 14.48 -13.01
CA ILE A 82 5.19 13.26 -13.60
C ILE A 82 5.73 13.01 -15.03
N ASP A 83 6.40 13.99 -15.64
CA ASP A 83 7.04 13.87 -16.97
C ASP A 83 8.34 13.07 -16.99
N ASP A 84 8.95 12.70 -15.85
CA ASP A 84 10.16 11.85 -15.82
C ASP A 84 9.86 10.34 -15.98
N PHE A 85 8.61 9.96 -16.25
CA PHE A 85 8.16 8.57 -16.37
C PHE A 85 7.85 8.13 -17.81
N LYS A 86 8.28 8.91 -18.82
CA LYS A 86 8.18 8.51 -20.24
C LYS A 86 9.44 7.80 -20.73
#